data_AF-A0ABD5AYD5-F1
#
_entry.id   AF-A0ABD5AYD5-F1
#
_cell.length_a   1.000
_cell.length_b   1.000
_cell.length_c   1.000
_cell.angle_alpha   90.00
_cell.angle_beta   90.00
_cell.angle_gamma   90.00
#
_symmetry.space_group_name_H-M   'P 1'
#
loop_
_entity.id
_entity.type
_entity.pdbx_description
1 polymer ?
#
loop_
_entity_poly.entity_id
_entity_poly.type
_entity_poly.pdbx_seq_one_letter_code
_entity_poly.pdbx_strand_id
1 'polypeptide(L)' 'MKLYITYGTYGYIHQVQLNNKDRNLMVFSSEDRSVLIEETDKETVFQQPKSFRSLTRVGDISEEDF' A
#
# COMPACT_ATOMS: atom_id res chain seq x y z
N MET A 1 7.70 12.65 1.64
CA MET A 1 7.10 11.38 1.18
C MET A 1 7.24 10.30 2.24
N LYS A 2 6.14 9.62 2.54
CA LYS A 2 6.09 8.49 3.47
C LYS A 2 5.61 7.26 2.71
N LEU A 3 6.16 6.11 3.10
CA LEU A 3 5.73 4.80 2.64
C LEU A 3 4.91 4.16 3.75
N TYR A 4 3.70 3.73 3.43
CA TYR A 4 2.78 3.07 4.33
C TYR A 4 2.53 1.65 3.84
N ILE A 5 2.57 0.69 4.78
CA ILE A 5 2.32 -0.72 4.50
C ILE A 5 1.31 -1.23 5.51
N THR A 6 0.27 -1.90 5.03
CA THR A 6 -0.66 -2.66 5.87
C THR A 6 -0.83 -4.08 5.36
N TYR A 7 -1.31 -4.96 6.23
CA TYR A 7 -1.47 -6.39 5.96
C TYR A 7 -2.89 -6.82 6.29
N GLY A 8 -3.40 -7.81 5.57
CA GLY A 8 -4.70 -8.39 5.86
C GLY A 8 -5.02 -9.57 4.95
N THR A 9 -6.26 -10.05 5.06
CA THR A 9 -6.81 -10.97 4.07
C THR A 9 -7.03 -10.24 2.75
N TYR A 10 -7.01 -10.97 1.63
CA TYR A 10 -7.25 -10.40 0.31
C TYR A 10 -8.57 -9.61 0.26
N GLY A 11 -9.66 -10.16 0.80
CA GLY A 11 -10.96 -9.49 0.81
C GLY A 11 -10.94 -8.14 1.55
N TYR A 12 -10.27 -8.07 2.70
CA TYR A 12 -10.10 -6.81 3.43
C TYR A 12 -9.29 -5.79 2.62
N ILE A 13 -8.13 -6.21 2.10
CA ILE A 13 -7.22 -5.33 1.35
C ILE A 13 -7.88 -4.82 0.07
N HIS A 14 -8.52 -5.70 -0.68
CA HIS A 14 -9.21 -5.34 -1.91
C HIS A 14 -10.38 -4.38 -1.64
N GLN A 15 -11.11 -4.56 -0.52
CA GLN A 15 -12.16 -3.62 -0.14
C GLN A 15 -11.61 -2.22 0.18
N VAL A 16 -10.45 -2.12 0.84
CA VAL A 16 -9.78 -0.83 1.09
C VAL A 16 -9.40 -0.16 -0.22
N GLN A 17 -8.87 -0.91 -1.19
CA GLN A 17 -8.52 -0.39 -2.52
C GLN A 17 -9.77 0.13 -3.26
N LEU A 18 -10.86 -0.65 -3.29
CA LEU A 18 -12.12 -0.28 -3.96
C LEU A 18 -12.78 0.96 -3.36
N ASN A 19 -12.63 1.18 -2.05
CA ASN A 19 -13.20 2.34 -1.36
C ASN A 19 -12.40 3.63 -1.57
N ASN A 20 -11.18 3.56 -2.13
CA ASN A 20 -10.25 4.69 -2.23
C ASN A 20 -9.63 4.76 -3.64
N LYS A 21 -10.47 4.76 -4.69
CA LYS A 21 -10.03 4.70 -6.10
C LYS A 21 -9.22 5.92 -6.58
N ASP A 22 -9.27 7.02 -5.83
CA ASP A 22 -8.48 8.23 -6.07
C ASP A 22 -7.05 8.13 -5.52
N ARG A 23 -6.72 7.05 -4.81
CA ARG A 23 -5.43 6.81 -4.18
C ARG A 23 -4.62 5.81 -5.00
N ASN A 24 -3.31 6.01 -5.06
CA ASN A 24 -2.39 5.06 -5.66
C ASN A 24 -2.04 3.95 -4.65
N LEU A 25 -2.89 2.92 -4.60
CA LEU A 25 -2.78 1.80 -3.66
C LEU A 25 -2.41 0.53 -4.42
N MET A 26 -1.27 -0.05 -4.07
CA MET A 26 -0.73 -1.23 -4.74
C MET A 26 -0.93 -2.47 -3.88
N VAL A 27 -1.58 -3.48 -4.44
CA VAL A 27 -1.85 -4.76 -3.78
C VAL A 27 -0.83 -5.80 -4.21
N PHE A 28 -0.20 -6.46 -3.24
CA PHE A 28 0.67 -7.61 -3.48
C PHE A 28 0.22 -8.82 -2.67
N SER A 29 0.51 -10.01 -3.17
CA SER A 29 0.23 -11.27 -2.48
C SER A 29 1.52 -11.86 -1.90
N SER A 30 1.45 -12.36 -0.67
CA SER A 30 2.48 -13.18 -0.04
C SER A 30 1.90 -14.55 0.34
N GLU A 31 2.74 -15.49 0.79
CA GLU A 31 2.32 -16.87 1.10
C GLU A 31 1.11 -16.94 2.04
N ASP A 32 1.09 -16.10 3.09
CA ASP A 32 0.08 -16.19 4.16
C ASP A 32 -0.93 -15.02 4.18
N ARG A 33 -0.68 -13.95 3.42
CA ARG A 33 -1.44 -12.68 3.54
C ARG A 33 -1.29 -11.78 2.32
N SER A 34 -2.22 -10.83 2.18
CA SER A 34 -2.12 -9.74 1.23
C SER A 34 -1.48 -8.51 1.88
N VAL A 35 -0.77 -7.74 1.05
CA VAL A 35 -0.07 -6.51 1.42
C VAL A 35 -0.67 -5.37 0.62
N LEU A 36 -0.88 -4.23 1.26
CA LEU A 36 -1.25 -2.99 0.59
C LEU A 36 -0.22 -1.92 0.87
N ILE A 37 0.30 -1.32 -0.19
CA ILE A 37 1.35 -0.32 -0.15
C ILE A 37 0.81 1.00 -0.68
N GLU A 38 1.13 2.08 0.02
CA GLU A 38 0.86 3.45 -0.41
C GLU A 38 2.11 4.30 -0.17
N GLU A 39 2.60 4.97 -1.22
CA GLU A 39 3.62 6.01 -1.09
C GLU A 39 2.98 7.37 -1.36
N THR A 40 2.99 8.25 -0.36
CA THR A 40 2.30 9.54 -0.45
C THR A 40 2.87 10.59 0.51
N ASP A 41 2.61 11.87 0.21
CA ASP A 41 2.84 13.00 1.13
C ASP A 41 1.62 13.31 2.02
N LYS A 42 0.46 12.71 1.73
CA LYS A 42 -0.78 12.87 2.51
C LYS A 42 -0.82 11.90 3.69
N GLU A 43 -1.78 12.07 4.58
CA GLU A 43 -2.13 11.02 5.55
C GLU A 43 -2.69 9.80 4.82
N THR A 44 -2.32 8.60 5.27
CA THR A 44 -2.78 7.35 4.68
C THR A 44 -4.22 7.01 5.09
N VAL A 45 -4.91 6.25 4.24
CA VAL A 45 -6.26 5.72 4.50
C VAL A 45 -6.24 4.42 5.35
N PHE A 46 -5.06 3.90 5.67
CA PHE A 46 -4.91 2.66 6.43
C PHE A 46 -5.18 2.88 7.92
N GLN A 47 -5.95 1.97 8.55
CA GLN A 47 -6.24 2.06 9.99
C GLN A 47 -5.04 1.74 10.89
N GLN A 48 -4.21 0.77 10.50
CA GLN A 48 -3.04 0.32 11.28
C GLN A 48 -1.79 0.17 10.39
N PRO A 49 -1.27 1.28 9.82
CA PRO A 49 -0.13 1.22 8.92
C PRO A 49 1.19 1.05 9.68
N LYS A 50 2.11 0.27 9.10
CA LYS A 50 3.54 0.50 9.31
C LYS A 50 3.96 1.70 8.48
N SER A 51 4.55 2.69 9.13
CA SER A 51 4.91 3.97 8.51
C SER A 51 6.41 4.13 8.42
N PHE A 52 6.90 4.52 7.24
CA PHE A 52 8.32 4.74 6.97
C PHE A 52 8.52 6.10 6.31
N ARG A 53 9.63 6.76 6.64
CA ARG A 53 10.08 7.97 5.92
C ARG A 53 10.94 7.53 4.74
N SER A 54 10.57 7.94 3.54
CA SER A 54 11.40 7.72 2.35
C SER A 54 12.65 8.61 2.46
N LEU A 55 13.85 8.00 2.44
CA LEU A 55 15.13 8.71 2.51
C LEU A 55 15.69 9.02 1.12
N THR A 56 15.50 8.07 0.20
CA THR A 56 15.88 8.15 -1.21
C THR A 56 14.94 7.26 -2.01
N ARG A 57 14.75 7.56 -3.30
CA ARG A 57 13.90 6.79 -4.21
C ARG A 57 14.48 6.80 -5.62
N VAL A 58 14.38 5.67 -6.30
CA VAL A 58 14.71 5.51 -7.73
C VAL A 58 13.56 4.75 -8.38
N GLY A 59 13.06 5.25 -9.51
CA GLY A 59 11.96 4.63 -10.25
C GLY A 59 10.58 4.83 -9.60
N ASP A 60 9.63 4.00 -10.02
CA ASP A 60 8.24 3.91 -9.56
C ASP A 60 7.94 2.47 -9.12
N ILE A 61 6.92 2.30 -8.29
CA ILE A 61 6.40 0.99 -7.88
C ILE A 61 5.13 0.71 -8.70
N SER A 62 5.02 -0.50 -9.26
CA SER A 62 3.88 -0.98 -10.05
C SER A 62 3.34 -2.29 -9.48
N GLU A 63 2.03 -2.54 -9.64
CA GLU A 63 1.43 -3.86 -9.31
C GLU A 63 1.90 -4.96 -10.27
N GLU A 64 2.45 -4.60 -11.43
CA GLU A 64 3.06 -5.53 -12.39
C GLU A 64 4.52 -5.85 -12.06
N ASP A 65 5.10 -5.20 -11.04
CA ASP A 65 6.43 -5.55 -10.57
C ASP A 65 6.37 -6.90 -9.84
N PHE A 66 7.12 -7.87 -10.37
CA PHE A 66 7.28 -9.27 -9.93
C PHE A 66 6.12 -10.23 -10.25
#